data_AF-A0A7V9EWQ3-F1
#
_entry.id   AF-A0A7V9EWQ3-F1
#
_cell.length_a   1.000
_cell.length_b   1.000
_cell.length_c   1.000
_cell.angle_alpha   90.00
_cell.angle_beta   90.00
_cell.angle_gamma   90.00
#
_symmetry.space_group_name_H-M   'P 1'
#
loop_
_entity.id
_entity.type
_entity.pdbx_description
1 polymer ?
#
loop_
_entity_poly.entity_id
_entity_poly.type
_entity_poly.pdbx_seq_one_letter_code
_entity_poly.pdbx_strand_id
1 'polypeptide(L)'
;MIVRLRAGFEAFRDSLFFLPALFVLAAVVIAQGMLALDSRVSLGSVPTFLRFTVDSARALLATVAGATITVTGIVFALTALSVQLASSQFSPRVVRGFLRDRFVQAAIGFMSGNFTYALVVLRAVRTPDGDASQVVPNLSAGLALVLAVIMVLVIIAYVDHTAQSLQATHLIGDITQGTVALVAKRFPNEGEGEDQPPPSAPAAGGHRVSAPRSGWLQQVS
;
A
#
# COMPACT_ATOMS: atom_id res chain seq x y z
N MET A 1 22.20 -16.90 14.84
CA MET A 1 20.74 -17.08 14.65
C MET A 1 19.95 -15.77 14.87
N ILE A 2 20.23 -15.01 15.93
CA ILE A 2 19.55 -13.74 16.28
C ILE A 2 19.72 -12.63 15.21
N VAL A 3 20.86 -12.61 14.50
CA VAL A 3 21.14 -11.63 13.43
C VAL A 3 20.28 -11.87 12.17
N ARG A 4 19.93 -13.12 11.85
CA ARG A 4 19.05 -13.45 10.70
C ARG A 4 17.59 -13.07 10.97
N LEU A 5 17.16 -13.18 12.22
CA LEU A 5 15.83 -12.72 12.66
C LEU A 5 15.72 -11.19 12.61
N ARG A 6 16.78 -10.45 12.98
CA ARG A 6 16.80 -8.98 12.87
C ARG A 6 16.86 -8.50 11.43
N ALA A 7 17.68 -9.12 10.57
CA ALA A 7 17.73 -8.78 9.14
C ALA A 7 16.39 -9.10 8.43
N GLY A 8 15.74 -10.20 8.83
CA GLY A 8 14.38 -10.52 8.38
C GLY A 8 13.36 -9.48 8.85
N PHE A 9 13.47 -8.98 10.08
CA PHE A 9 12.58 -7.97 10.64
C PHE A 9 12.80 -6.57 10.02
N GLU A 10 14.03 -6.20 9.69
CA GLU A 10 14.34 -4.97 8.94
C GLU A 10 13.84 -5.06 7.48
N ALA A 11 14.02 -6.21 6.82
CA ALA A 11 13.43 -6.46 5.51
C ALA A 11 11.89 -6.51 5.56
N PHE A 12 11.30 -6.98 6.66
CA PHE A 12 9.84 -7.03 6.87
C PHE A 12 9.27 -5.64 7.15
N ARG A 13 10.00 -4.81 7.90
CA ARG A 13 9.63 -3.42 8.22
C ARG A 13 9.74 -2.48 7.02
N ASP A 14 10.61 -2.80 6.06
CA ASP A 14 10.68 -2.17 4.73
C ASP A 14 9.75 -2.84 3.69
N SER A 15 9.04 -3.91 4.07
CA SER A 15 8.14 -4.66 3.18
C SER A 15 6.72 -4.11 3.24
N LEU A 16 6.04 -4.10 2.09
CA LEU A 16 4.63 -3.72 1.90
C LEU A 16 3.65 -4.41 2.86
N PHE A 17 4.05 -5.50 3.52
CA PHE A 17 3.17 -6.37 4.30
C PHE A 17 3.14 -6.09 5.80
N PHE A 18 4.13 -5.39 6.37
CA PHE A 18 4.17 -5.17 7.83
C PHE A 18 3.03 -4.27 8.30
N LEU A 19 2.83 -3.14 7.62
CA LEU A 19 1.78 -2.20 8.01
C LEU A 19 0.38 -2.81 7.83
N PRO A 20 0.05 -3.50 6.72
CA PRO A 20 -1.21 -4.24 6.60
C PRO A 20 -1.42 -5.31 7.68
N ALA A 21 -0.39 -6.08 8.02
CA ALA A 21 -0.49 -7.08 9.08
C ALA A 21 -0.81 -6.45 10.44
N LEU A 22 -0.26 -5.27 10.73
CA LEU A 22 -0.58 -4.53 11.95
C LEU A 22 -2.05 -4.08 11.97
N PHE A 23 -2.59 -3.61 10.85
CA PHE A 23 -4.01 -3.25 10.75
C PHE A 23 -4.93 -4.46 10.95
N VAL A 24 -4.58 -5.62 10.38
CA VAL A 24 -5.31 -6.87 10.60
C VAL A 24 -5.30 -7.26 12.07
N LEU A 25 -4.14 -7.20 12.72
CA LEU A 25 -4.02 -7.50 14.15
C LEU A 25 -4.85 -6.52 15.00
N ALA A 26 -4.77 -5.22 14.70
CA ALA A 26 -5.56 -4.20 15.38
C ALA A 26 -7.06 -4.43 15.19
N ALA A 27 -7.50 -4.78 13.98
CA ALA A 27 -8.90 -5.10 13.69
C ALA A 27 -9.41 -6.29 14.51
N VAL A 28 -8.61 -7.35 14.68
CA VAL A 28 -8.94 -8.49 15.55
C VAL A 28 -9.10 -8.03 17.00
N VAL A 29 -8.15 -7.23 17.52
CA VAL A 29 -8.21 -6.72 18.90
C VAL A 29 -9.44 -5.85 19.11
N ILE A 30 -9.75 -4.95 18.18
CA ILE A 30 -10.93 -4.08 18.22
C ILE A 30 -12.21 -4.92 18.17
N ALA A 31 -12.28 -5.92 17.29
CA ALA A 31 -13.44 -6.81 17.20
C ALA A 31 -13.69 -7.55 18.52
N GLN A 32 -12.64 -8.14 19.11
CA GLN A 32 -12.76 -8.83 20.40
C GLN A 32 -13.16 -7.88 21.53
N GLY A 33 -12.64 -6.64 21.52
CA GLY A 33 -13.04 -5.59 22.45
C GLY A 33 -14.50 -5.18 22.31
N MET A 34 -14.98 -4.99 21.08
CA MET A 34 -16.39 -4.66 20.81
C MET A 34 -17.33 -5.80 21.18
N LEU A 35 -16.97 -7.05 20.88
CA LEU A 35 -17.77 -8.21 21.29
C LEU A 35 -17.83 -8.36 22.82
N ALA A 36 -16.71 -8.11 23.51
CA ALA A 36 -16.69 -8.09 24.97
C ALA A 36 -17.57 -6.95 25.52
N LEU A 37 -17.61 -5.80 24.87
CA LEU A 37 -18.48 -4.69 25.25
C LEU A 37 -19.96 -5.02 24.99
N ASP A 38 -20.30 -5.57 23.83
CA ASP A 38 -21.66 -6.02 23.49
C ASP A 38 -22.21 -7.02 24.51
N SER A 39 -21.38 -7.93 25.04
CA SER A 39 -21.80 -8.87 26.08
C SER A 39 -22.10 -8.24 27.45
N ARG A 40 -21.62 -7.01 27.70
CA ARG A 40 -21.84 -6.28 28.97
C ARG A 40 -22.95 -5.24 28.86
N VAL A 41 -23.25 -4.78 27.65
CA VAL A 41 -24.27 -3.77 27.39
C VAL A 41 -25.63 -4.44 27.25
N SER A 42 -26.62 -4.00 28.05
CA SER A 42 -27.99 -4.48 27.91
C SER A 42 -28.65 -3.94 26.63
N LEU A 43 -29.52 -4.74 26.00
CA LEU A 43 -30.29 -4.36 24.82
C LEU A 43 -31.10 -3.06 25.02
N GLY A 44 -31.50 -2.76 26.26
CA GLY A 44 -32.25 -1.54 26.60
C GLY A 44 -31.45 -0.24 26.42
N SER A 45 -30.12 -0.29 26.53
CA SER A 45 -29.23 0.87 26.38
C SER A 45 -28.85 1.17 24.92
N VAL A 46 -29.16 0.28 23.98
CA VAL A 46 -28.82 0.48 22.56
C VAL A 46 -29.94 1.26 21.87
N PRO A 47 -29.63 2.38 21.17
CA PRO A 47 -30.60 3.14 20.41
C PRO A 47 -31.30 2.29 19.36
N THR A 48 -32.60 2.54 19.11
CA THR A 48 -33.41 1.72 18.19
C THR A 48 -32.85 1.64 16.77
N PHE A 49 -32.22 2.72 16.28
CA PHE A 49 -31.61 2.76 14.94
C PHE A 49 -30.36 1.87 14.80
N LEU A 50 -29.77 1.43 15.91
CA LEU A 50 -28.58 0.58 15.96
C LEU A 50 -28.91 -0.87 16.35
N ARG A 51 -30.21 -1.22 16.39
CA ARG A 51 -30.67 -2.58 16.68
C ARG A 51 -30.77 -3.37 15.39
N PHE A 52 -30.06 -4.49 15.33
CA PHE A 52 -30.05 -5.41 14.21
C PHE A 52 -30.73 -6.72 14.63
N THR A 53 -31.46 -7.31 13.69
CA THR A 53 -31.85 -8.73 13.77
C THR A 53 -30.65 -9.61 13.43
N VAL A 54 -30.70 -10.90 13.78
CA VAL A 54 -29.64 -11.86 13.40
C VAL A 54 -29.42 -11.86 11.89
N ASP A 55 -30.49 -11.91 11.11
CA ASP A 55 -30.42 -11.97 9.65
C ASP A 55 -29.86 -10.68 9.04
N SER A 56 -30.30 -9.52 9.53
CA SER A 56 -29.80 -8.23 9.04
C SER A 56 -28.34 -8.01 9.40
N ALA A 57 -27.90 -8.38 10.61
CA ALA A 57 -26.51 -8.31 11.02
C ALA A 57 -25.62 -9.24 10.16
N ARG A 58 -26.05 -10.49 9.95
CA ARG A 58 -25.33 -11.44 9.10
C ARG A 58 -25.24 -10.95 7.66
N ALA A 59 -26.35 -10.49 7.09
CA ALA A 59 -26.39 -9.96 5.74
C ALA A 59 -25.44 -8.78 5.59
N LEU A 60 -25.51 -7.79 6.49
CA LEU A 60 -24.64 -6.62 6.48
C LEU A 60 -23.16 -7.00 6.56
N LEU A 61 -22.79 -7.82 7.56
CA LEU A 61 -21.40 -8.21 7.78
C LEU A 61 -20.85 -9.05 6.63
N ALA A 62 -21.66 -9.96 6.07
CA ALA A 62 -21.28 -10.75 4.90
C ALA A 62 -21.11 -9.88 3.65
N THR A 63 -22.01 -8.91 3.42
CA THR A 63 -21.89 -7.95 2.32
C THR A 63 -20.63 -7.09 2.47
N VAL A 64 -20.35 -6.58 3.67
CA VAL A 64 -19.14 -5.80 3.95
C VAL A 64 -17.88 -6.65 3.74
N ALA A 65 -17.85 -7.89 4.25
CA ALA A 65 -16.73 -8.80 4.04
C ALA A 65 -16.51 -9.13 2.56
N GLY A 66 -17.57 -9.42 1.81
CA GLY A 66 -17.50 -9.71 0.38
C GLY A 66 -17.04 -8.52 -0.46
N ALA A 67 -17.57 -7.32 -0.18
CA ALA A 67 -17.16 -6.10 -0.87
C ALA A 67 -15.70 -5.74 -0.56
N THR A 68 -15.30 -5.82 0.71
CA THR A 68 -13.94 -5.48 1.15
C THR A 68 -12.88 -6.40 0.54
N ILE A 69 -13.08 -7.72 0.54
CA ILE A 69 -12.09 -8.64 -0.06
C ILE A 69 -11.95 -8.41 -1.57
N THR A 70 -13.06 -8.16 -2.25
CA THR A 70 -13.07 -7.91 -3.70
C THR A 70 -12.28 -6.65 -4.03
N VAL A 71 -12.58 -5.53 -3.36
CA VAL A 71 -11.88 -4.26 -3.58
C VAL A 71 -10.41 -4.36 -3.16
N THR A 72 -10.10 -5.04 -2.05
CA THR A 72 -8.71 -5.25 -1.63
C THR A 72 -7.92 -6.00 -2.70
N GLY A 73 -8.51 -7.02 -3.32
CA GLY A 73 -7.89 -7.75 -4.43
C GLY A 73 -7.63 -6.86 -5.65
N ILE A 74 -8.59 -5.99 -6.01
CA ILE A 74 -8.42 -5.02 -7.10
C ILE A 74 -7.28 -4.04 -6.79
N VAL A 75 -7.23 -3.49 -5.58
CA VAL A 75 -6.17 -2.58 -5.13
C VAL A 75 -4.80 -3.26 -5.15
N PHE A 76 -4.73 -4.51 -4.70
CA PHE A 76 -3.49 -5.29 -4.75
C PHE A 76 -3.03 -5.50 -6.19
N ALA A 77 -3.94 -5.84 -7.11
CA ALA A 77 -3.64 -5.98 -8.52
C ALA A 77 -3.17 -4.66 -9.16
N LEU A 78 -3.84 -3.54 -8.87
CA LEU A 78 -3.45 -2.20 -9.33
C LEU A 78 -2.08 -1.78 -8.79
N THR A 79 -1.79 -2.10 -7.53
CA THR A 79 -0.48 -1.84 -6.91
C THR A 79 0.60 -2.66 -7.61
N ALA A 80 0.36 -3.95 -7.83
CA ALA A 80 1.30 -4.83 -8.54
C ALA A 80 1.54 -4.34 -9.98
N LEU A 81 0.49 -3.94 -10.70
CA LEU A 81 0.59 -3.36 -12.05
C LEU A 81 1.41 -2.06 -12.04
N SER A 82 1.18 -1.19 -11.06
CA SER A 82 1.94 0.06 -10.92
C SER A 82 3.43 -0.20 -10.69
N VAL A 83 3.76 -1.18 -9.84
CA VAL A 83 5.16 -1.62 -9.63
C VAL A 83 5.76 -2.20 -10.90
N GLN A 84 4.98 -2.96 -11.68
CA GLN A 84 5.42 -3.51 -12.96
C GLN A 84 5.72 -2.42 -13.99
N LEU A 85 4.84 -1.42 -14.14
CA LEU A 85 5.05 -0.27 -15.02
C LEU A 85 6.24 0.58 -14.57
N ALA A 86 6.41 0.79 -13.26
CA ALA A 86 7.56 1.50 -12.73
C ALA A 86 8.88 0.76 -13.06
N SER A 87 8.87 -0.58 -13.00
CA SER A 87 10.03 -1.40 -13.30
C SER A 87 10.35 -1.47 -14.80
N SER A 88 9.36 -1.29 -15.69
CA SER A 88 9.58 -1.29 -17.14
C SER A 88 10.02 0.07 -17.69
N GLN A 89 9.61 1.17 -17.05
CA GLN A 89 9.90 2.54 -17.52
C GLN A 89 10.98 3.29 -16.72
N PHE A 90 11.38 2.84 -15.52
CA PHE A 90 12.33 3.56 -14.66
C PHE A 90 13.51 2.69 -14.16
N SER A 91 14.62 3.36 -13.86
CA SER A 91 15.81 2.76 -13.25
C SER A 91 15.49 2.06 -11.90
N PRO A 92 16.18 0.96 -11.51
CA PRO A 92 15.91 0.18 -10.29
C PRO A 92 15.81 0.95 -8.96
N ARG A 93 16.26 2.21 -8.92
CA ARG A 93 16.22 3.08 -7.74
C ARG A 93 14.85 3.71 -7.49
N VAL A 94 14.03 3.94 -8.52
CA VAL A 94 12.68 4.55 -8.39
C VAL A 94 11.66 3.54 -7.86
N VAL A 95 11.80 2.27 -8.25
CA VAL A 95 10.93 1.16 -7.82
C VAL A 95 10.92 0.97 -6.30
N ARG A 96 12.07 1.19 -5.63
CA ARG A 96 12.15 1.11 -4.16
C ARG A 96 11.38 2.21 -3.42
N GLY A 97 11.14 3.36 -4.06
CA GLY A 97 10.36 4.46 -3.51
C GLY A 97 8.85 4.15 -3.51
N PHE A 98 8.35 3.58 -4.62
CA PHE A 98 6.94 3.20 -4.76
C PHE A 98 6.52 2.10 -3.77
N LEU A 99 7.39 1.13 -3.49
CA LEU A 99 7.13 0.07 -2.49
C LEU A 99 7.07 0.61 -1.05
N ARG A 100 7.56 1.84 -0.80
CA ARG A 100 7.56 2.52 0.49
C ARG A 100 6.42 3.50 0.68
N ASP A 101 5.46 3.54 -0.24
CA ASP A 101 4.32 4.41 -0.12
C ASP A 101 3.45 4.00 1.09
N ARG A 102 3.60 4.76 2.17
CA ARG A 102 2.90 4.53 3.44
C ARG A 102 1.40 4.69 3.28
N PHE A 103 0.94 5.49 2.32
CA PHE A 103 -0.46 5.71 2.08
C PHE A 103 -1.10 4.48 1.43
N VAL A 104 -0.47 3.92 0.39
CA VAL A 104 -0.91 2.65 -0.23
C VAL A 104 -0.91 1.52 0.79
N GLN A 105 0.15 1.39 1.59
CA GLN A 105 0.22 0.38 2.65
C GLN A 105 -0.88 0.56 3.71
N ALA A 106 -1.17 1.80 4.12
CA ALA A 106 -2.23 2.09 5.08
C ALA A 106 -3.62 1.80 4.51
N ALA A 107 -3.86 2.13 3.23
CA ALA A 107 -5.12 1.84 2.54
C ALA A 107 -5.37 0.33 2.44
N ILE A 108 -4.37 -0.44 1.97
CA ILE A 108 -4.44 -1.91 1.91
C ILE A 108 -4.65 -2.50 3.30
N GLY A 109 -3.94 -1.98 4.30
CA GLY A 109 -4.09 -2.40 5.68
C GLY A 109 -5.49 -2.15 6.22
N PHE A 110 -6.03 -0.95 6.01
CA PHE A 110 -7.39 -0.61 6.41
C PHE A 110 -8.43 -1.51 5.76
N MET A 111 -8.32 -1.77 4.45
CA MET A 111 -9.26 -2.65 3.74
C MET A 111 -9.19 -4.10 4.25
N SER A 112 -7.98 -4.62 4.46
CA SER A 112 -7.73 -5.97 5.02
C SER A 112 -8.21 -6.09 6.47
N GLY A 113 -8.03 -5.01 7.25
CA GLY A 113 -8.53 -4.90 8.62
C GLY A 113 -10.06 -4.88 8.66
N ASN A 114 -10.71 -4.10 7.78
CA ASN A 114 -12.16 -4.04 7.70
C ASN A 114 -12.77 -5.40 7.32
N PHE A 115 -12.16 -6.10 6.35
CA PHE A 115 -12.52 -7.48 6.01
C PHE A 115 -12.41 -8.41 7.22
N THR A 116 -11.28 -8.37 7.92
CA THR A 116 -11.03 -9.24 9.08
C THR A 116 -11.99 -8.93 10.22
N TYR A 117 -12.23 -7.65 10.51
CA TYR A 117 -13.20 -7.20 11.52
C TYR A 117 -14.58 -7.77 11.22
N ALA A 118 -15.06 -7.63 9.98
CA ALA A 118 -16.36 -8.14 9.56
C ALA A 118 -16.48 -9.66 9.77
N LEU A 119 -15.44 -10.44 9.44
CA LEU A 119 -15.44 -11.90 9.66
C LEU A 119 -15.45 -12.29 11.14
N VAL A 120 -14.66 -11.61 11.97
CA VAL A 120 -14.61 -11.91 13.42
C VAL A 120 -15.96 -11.61 14.07
N VAL A 121 -16.58 -10.49 13.73
CA VAL A 121 -17.91 -10.14 14.24
C VAL A 121 -18.98 -11.08 13.67
N LEU A 122 -18.92 -11.41 12.38
CA LEU A 122 -19.88 -12.34 11.74
C LEU A 122 -19.88 -13.71 12.42
N ARG A 123 -18.69 -14.23 12.78
CA ARG A 123 -18.55 -15.47 13.55
C ARG A 123 -19.29 -15.42 14.91
N ALA A 124 -19.36 -14.24 15.54
CA ALA A 124 -20.01 -14.07 16.83
C ALA A 124 -21.55 -14.00 16.73
N VAL A 125 -22.11 -13.73 15.55
CA VAL A 125 -23.56 -13.70 15.33
C VAL A 125 -24.12 -15.14 15.33
N ARG A 126 -24.61 -15.58 16.49
CA ARG A 126 -25.12 -16.95 16.69
C ARG A 126 -26.65 -16.98 16.72
N THR A 127 -27.19 -17.98 16.05
CA THR A 127 -28.55 -18.47 16.31
C THR A 127 -28.35 -19.77 17.06
N PRO A 128 -28.62 -19.83 18.37
CA PRO A 128 -28.62 -21.12 19.05
C PRO A 128 -29.68 -22.02 18.41
N ASP A 129 -29.36 -23.29 18.19
CA ASP A 129 -30.38 -24.30 17.91
C ASP A 129 -31.14 -24.56 19.22
N GLY A 130 -32.38 -24.08 19.30
CA GLY A 130 -33.24 -24.14 20.49
C GLY A 130 -33.51 -22.78 21.13
N ASP A 131 -34.44 -22.76 22.10
CA ASP A 131 -35.12 -21.62 22.74
C ASP A 131 -34.19 -20.61 23.50
N ALA A 132 -32.90 -20.60 23.21
CA ALA A 132 -31.97 -19.60 23.71
C ALA A 132 -32.08 -18.30 22.90
N SER A 133 -32.18 -17.18 23.63
CA SER A 133 -32.27 -15.83 23.07
C SER A 133 -31.20 -15.59 22.01
N GLN A 134 -31.62 -15.13 20.82
CA GLN A 134 -30.73 -14.70 19.75
C GLN A 134 -29.73 -13.66 20.27
N VAL A 135 -28.43 -13.89 20.04
CA VAL A 135 -27.36 -12.98 20.48
C VAL A 135 -26.84 -12.23 19.26
N VAL A 136 -27.19 -10.95 19.18
CA VAL A 136 -26.73 -10.04 18.13
C VAL A 136 -25.83 -8.96 18.75
N PRO A 137 -24.53 -8.89 18.37
CA PRO A 137 -23.63 -7.84 18.82
C PRO A 137 -23.91 -6.54 18.04
N ASN A 138 -24.88 -5.76 18.53
CA ASN A 138 -25.41 -4.57 17.87
C ASN A 138 -24.37 -3.46 17.72
N LEU A 139 -23.54 -3.22 18.75
CA LEU A 139 -22.49 -2.21 18.71
C LEU A 139 -21.41 -2.60 17.70
N SER A 140 -21.00 -3.88 17.71
CA SER A 140 -20.03 -4.40 16.77
C SER A 140 -20.50 -4.29 15.31
N ALA A 141 -21.76 -4.62 15.05
CA ALA A 141 -22.37 -4.48 13.71
C ALA A 141 -22.51 -3.00 13.29
N GLY A 142 -22.89 -2.12 14.22
CA GLY A 142 -22.92 -0.68 13.98
C GLY A 142 -21.55 -0.11 13.62
N LEU A 143 -20.49 -0.54 14.31
CA LEU A 143 -19.13 -0.16 13.95
C LEU A 143 -18.73 -0.69 12.57
N ALA A 144 -19.14 -1.92 12.20
CA ALA A 144 -18.88 -2.45 10.86
C ALA A 144 -19.48 -1.55 9.76
N LEU A 145 -20.70 -1.05 9.99
CA LEU A 145 -21.36 -0.12 9.07
C LEU A 145 -20.58 1.19 8.92
N VAL A 146 -20.12 1.77 10.04
CA VAL A 146 -19.30 2.99 10.03
C VAL A 146 -17.98 2.75 9.29
N LEU A 147 -17.29 1.64 9.57
CA LEU A 147 -16.06 1.27 8.88
C LEU A 147 -16.27 1.05 7.38
N ALA A 148 -17.42 0.51 6.97
CA ALA A 148 -17.77 0.36 5.55
C ALA A 148 -17.90 1.74 4.86
N VAL A 149 -18.50 2.73 5.50
CA VAL A 149 -18.57 4.10 4.95
C VAL A 149 -17.18 4.73 4.87
N ILE A 150 -16.37 4.59 5.91
CA ILE A 150 -14.99 5.08 5.92
C ILE A 150 -14.17 4.40 4.81
N MET A 151 -14.39 3.11 4.56
CA MET A 151 -13.72 2.37 3.50
C MET A 151 -13.95 3.01 2.13
N VAL A 152 -15.16 3.50 1.84
CA VAL A 152 -15.45 4.22 0.59
C VAL A 152 -14.57 5.46 0.47
N LEU A 153 -14.43 6.25 1.54
CA LEU A 153 -13.55 7.43 1.55
C LEU A 153 -12.08 7.04 1.34
N VAL A 154 -11.64 5.96 1.97
CA VAL A 154 -10.27 5.43 1.79
C VAL A 154 -10.04 5.00 0.34
N ILE A 155 -11.03 4.38 -0.32
CA ILE A 155 -10.93 4.01 -1.74
C ILE A 155 -10.80 5.25 -2.61
N ILE A 156 -11.65 6.28 -2.40
CA ILE A 156 -11.59 7.52 -3.17
C ILE A 156 -10.20 8.16 -3.02
N ALA A 157 -9.70 8.25 -1.79
CA ALA A 157 -8.39 8.81 -1.50
C ALA A 157 -7.24 7.95 -2.11
N TYR A 158 -7.38 6.62 -2.11
CA TYR A 158 -6.45 5.71 -2.79
C TYR A 158 -6.37 5.98 -4.29
N VAL A 159 -7.51 6.14 -4.95
CA VAL A 159 -7.56 6.42 -6.39
C VAL A 159 -6.92 7.76 -6.71
N ASP A 160 -7.27 8.82 -5.96
CA ASP A 160 -6.70 10.16 -6.16
C ASP A 160 -5.17 10.17 -5.98
N HIS A 161 -4.68 9.58 -4.89
CA HIS A 161 -3.25 9.49 -4.61
C HIS A 161 -2.48 8.70 -5.69
N THR A 162 -3.05 7.58 -6.14
CA THR A 162 -2.44 6.76 -7.19
C THR A 162 -2.42 7.49 -8.53
N ALA A 163 -3.50 8.21 -8.87
CA ALA A 163 -3.59 9.00 -10.10
C ALA A 163 -2.57 10.15 -10.14
N GLN A 164 -2.42 10.89 -9.05
CA GLN A 164 -1.43 11.97 -8.94
C GLN A 164 0.00 11.44 -9.06
N SER A 165 0.29 10.30 -8.41
CA SER A 165 1.60 9.64 -8.48
C SER A 165 1.97 9.21 -9.90
N LEU A 166 0.99 8.74 -10.67
CA LEU A 166 1.16 8.40 -12.10
C LEU A 166 1.39 9.67 -12.94
N GLN A 167 0.57 10.71 -12.80
CA GLN A 167 0.70 11.95 -13.58
C GLN A 167 2.04 12.65 -13.35
N ALA A 168 2.49 12.78 -12.10
CA ALA A 168 3.77 13.41 -11.77
C ALA A 168 4.95 12.69 -12.42
N THR A 169 4.88 11.36 -12.45
CA THR A 169 5.91 10.49 -13.03
C THR A 169 6.03 10.69 -14.55
N HIS A 170 4.90 10.86 -15.24
CA HIS A 170 4.87 11.18 -16.67
C HIS A 170 5.38 12.61 -16.96
N LEU A 171 4.92 13.61 -16.20
CA LEU A 171 5.32 15.02 -16.35
C LEU A 171 6.84 15.23 -16.23
N ILE A 172 7.49 14.56 -15.27
CA ILE A 172 8.95 14.66 -15.10
C ILE A 172 9.68 14.06 -16.31
N GLY A 173 9.18 12.96 -16.87
CA GLY A 173 9.73 12.36 -18.08
C GLY A 173 9.67 13.32 -19.26
N ASP A 174 8.51 13.94 -19.48
CA ASP A 174 8.28 14.89 -20.57
C ASP A 174 9.17 16.14 -20.42
N ILE A 175 9.27 16.70 -19.21
CA ILE A 175 10.15 17.86 -18.94
C ILE A 175 11.62 17.48 -19.13
N THR A 176 12.04 16.29 -18.68
CA THR A 176 13.43 15.83 -18.84
C THR A 176 13.77 15.67 -20.32
N GLN A 177 12.91 15.01 -21.10
CA GLN A 177 13.10 14.88 -22.54
C GLN A 177 13.09 16.25 -23.24
N GLY A 178 12.17 17.13 -22.87
CA GLY A 178 12.11 18.50 -23.39
C GLY A 178 13.38 19.29 -23.07
N THR A 179 13.92 19.14 -21.87
CA THR A 179 15.15 19.82 -21.44
C THR A 179 16.37 19.25 -22.17
N VAL A 180 16.50 17.93 -22.30
CA VAL A 180 17.58 17.28 -23.06
C VAL A 180 17.53 17.69 -24.53
N ALA A 181 16.34 17.71 -25.13
CA ALA A 181 16.15 18.16 -26.51
C ALA A 181 16.49 19.65 -26.68
N LEU A 182 16.14 20.49 -25.70
CA LEU A 182 16.46 21.91 -25.71
C LEU A 182 17.97 22.16 -25.57
N VAL A 183 18.65 21.43 -24.68
CA VAL A 183 20.11 21.49 -24.53
C VAL A 183 20.79 21.03 -25.82
N ALA A 184 20.38 19.90 -26.39
CA ALA A 184 20.91 19.40 -27.66
C ALA A 184 20.71 20.38 -28.82
N LYS A 185 19.59 21.11 -28.84
CA LYS A 185 19.29 22.12 -29.86
C LYS A 185 20.04 23.44 -29.63
N ARG A 186 20.29 23.82 -28.37
CA ARG A 186 20.97 25.08 -27.99
C ARG A 186 22.49 24.96 -28.05
N PHE A 187 23.02 23.76 -27.82
CA PHE A 187 24.44 23.42 -27.86
C PHE A 187 24.71 22.27 -28.84
N PRO A 188 24.43 22.44 -30.16
CA PRO A 188 24.60 21.38 -31.14
C PRO A 188 26.06 20.90 -31.27
N ASN A 189 27.03 21.73 -30.86
CA ASN A 189 28.47 21.49 -31.02
C ASN A 189 29.22 21.27 -29.69
N GLU A 190 28.57 21.07 -28.54
CA GLU A 190 29.30 20.71 -27.30
C GLU A 190 29.81 19.25 -27.31
N GLY A 191 29.35 18.43 -28.26
CA GLY A 191 29.99 17.14 -28.61
C GLY A 191 31.23 17.30 -29.51
N GLU A 192 31.43 18.50 -30.07
CA GLU A 192 32.64 18.95 -30.77
C GLU A 192 33.34 20.01 -29.93
N GLY A 193 33.38 19.83 -28.60
CA GLY A 193 34.44 20.47 -27.84
C GLY A 193 35.73 20.14 -28.57
N GLU A 194 36.44 21.19 -29.04
CA GLU A 194 37.77 21.07 -29.63
C GLU A 194 38.48 19.93 -28.90
N ASP A 195 38.99 18.95 -29.65
CA ASP A 195 39.87 17.89 -29.16
C ASP A 195 41.02 18.57 -28.41
N GLN A 196 40.76 18.95 -27.16
CA GLN A 196 41.75 19.39 -26.22
C GLN A 196 42.54 18.10 -26.06
N PRO A 197 43.79 18.05 -26.58
CA PRO A 197 44.56 16.83 -26.54
C PRO A 197 44.49 16.36 -25.09
N PRO A 198 44.09 15.10 -24.85
CA PRO A 198 43.88 14.59 -23.51
C PRO A 198 45.10 14.98 -22.70
N PRO A 199 44.94 15.49 -21.45
CA PRO A 199 46.07 15.86 -20.62
C PRO A 199 47.08 14.73 -20.71
N SER A 200 48.29 15.07 -21.19
CA SER A 200 49.35 14.11 -21.48
C SER A 200 49.40 13.10 -20.34
N ALA A 201 49.28 11.81 -20.69
CA ALA A 201 49.13 10.72 -19.74
C ALA A 201 49.99 10.97 -18.49
N PRO A 202 49.46 10.78 -17.26
CA PRO A 202 50.25 10.97 -16.06
C PRO A 202 51.56 10.20 -16.21
N ALA A 203 52.67 10.91 -15.96
CA ALA A 203 54.01 10.39 -16.13
C ALA A 203 54.12 9.03 -15.41
N ALA A 204 54.24 7.96 -16.20
CA ALA A 204 54.33 6.55 -15.85
C ALA A 204 53.06 5.91 -15.20
N GLY A 205 52.43 4.98 -15.93
CA GLY A 205 51.56 3.93 -15.37
C GLY A 205 50.05 4.05 -15.58
N GLY A 206 49.55 5.08 -16.27
CA GLY A 206 48.11 5.22 -16.52
C GLY A 206 47.57 4.27 -17.61
N HIS A 207 46.48 3.56 -17.33
CA HIS A 207 45.73 2.79 -18.33
C HIS A 207 44.48 3.55 -18.80
N ARG A 208 44.31 3.62 -20.13
CA ARG A 208 43.11 4.22 -20.74
C ARG A 208 41.95 3.24 -20.67
N VAL A 209 40.82 3.66 -20.09
CA VAL A 209 39.59 2.88 -20.06
C VAL A 209 38.53 3.59 -20.90
N SER A 210 38.11 2.97 -22.00
CA SER A 210 37.07 3.52 -22.87
C SER A 210 35.68 3.06 -22.39
N ALA A 211 34.74 4.01 -22.23
CA ALA A 211 33.37 3.71 -21.83
C ALA A 211 32.42 3.85 -23.03
N PRO A 212 31.90 2.75 -23.59
CA PRO A 212 30.95 2.80 -24.72
C PRO A 212 29.54 3.24 -24.31
N ARG A 213 29.27 3.41 -23.02
CA ARG A 213 27.98 3.87 -22.47
C ARG A 213 28.21 4.82 -21.30
N SER A 214 27.30 5.77 -21.12
CA SER A 214 27.27 6.67 -19.97
C SER A 214 27.12 5.89 -18.67
N GLY A 215 28.02 6.12 -17.71
CA GLY A 215 28.07 5.43 -16.43
C GLY A 215 29.10 6.06 -15.50
N TRP A 216 29.30 5.46 -14.32
CA TRP A 216 30.27 5.91 -13.33
C TRP A 216 31.27 4.79 -13.06
N LEU A 217 32.56 5.10 -12.96
CA LEU A 217 33.59 4.15 -12.54
C LEU A 217 33.33 3.75 -11.09
N GLN A 218 32.86 2.53 -10.87
CA GLN A 218 32.54 2.03 -9.53
C GLN A 218 33.76 1.47 -8.80
N GLN A 219 34.76 0.98 -9.54
CA GLN A 219 35.94 0.37 -8.93
C GLN A 219 37.12 0.44 -9.90
N VAL A 220 38.30 0.77 -9.35
CA VAL A 220 39.60 0.62 -10.00
C VAL A 220 40.40 -0.29 -9.07
N SER A 221 40.72 -1.50 -9.54
CA SER A 221 41.53 -2.49 -8.81
C SER A 221 42.93 -2.58 -9.39
#